data_AF-A0A9W9PBD2-F1
#
_entry.id   AF-A0A9W9PBD2-F1
#
_cell.length_a   1.000
_cell.length_b   1.000
_cell.length_c   1.000
_cell.angle_alpha   90.00
_cell.angle_beta   90.00
_cell.angle_gamma   90.00
#
_symmetry.space_group_name_H-M   'P 1'
#
loop_
_entity.id
_entity.type
_entity.pdbx_description
1 polymer ?
#
loop_
_entity_poly.entity_id
_entity_poly.type
_entity_poly.pdbx_seq_one_letter_code
_entity_poly.pdbx_strand_id
1 'polypeptide(L)'
;MPGSGLGDIKRACPKAYILASILTGVSQLVALIAAPAFGFLTDKSRRYNFPLLLAALVGVVGYMAFGLLPNPQFKAPDGNGGVFVIMAFIGISQIGAIVCSLAVLSNGILSVSIDDETLRKIYEEQHGSQSEGGESDETQSLLAGSVNRRLQHLSHLKGSIAGVYSLYGGAGILLLTKVGGLLFDKWSSGTPFYIMALFNGALLATGIVCGIMNHVTPRMAFAF
;
A
#
# COMPACT_ATOMS: atom_id res chain seq x y z
N MET A 1 33.92 20.69 12.75
CA MET A 1 33.77 19.58 11.78
C MET A 1 33.35 20.18 10.46
N PRO A 2 34.15 20.07 9.38
CA PRO A 2 33.81 20.67 8.10
C PRO A 2 32.79 19.78 7.35
N GLY A 3 31.68 20.40 6.92
CA GLY A 3 30.95 20.07 5.70
C GLY A 3 30.26 18.71 5.60
N SER A 4 29.19 18.48 6.34
CA SER A 4 28.22 17.40 6.07
C SER A 4 27.19 17.83 5.01
N GLY A 5 27.64 18.41 3.89
CA GLY A 5 26.77 18.86 2.80
C GLY A 5 26.67 17.82 1.68
N LEU A 6 25.51 17.72 1.02
CA LEU A 6 25.29 16.87 -0.17
C LEU A 6 26.36 17.11 -1.27
N GLY A 7 26.88 18.34 -1.35
CA GLY A 7 27.94 18.74 -2.27
C GLY A 7 29.30 18.09 -1.98
N ASP A 8 29.63 17.82 -0.72
CA ASP A 8 30.90 17.22 -0.31
C ASP A 8 30.92 15.71 -0.58
N ILE A 9 29.78 15.02 -0.38
CA ILE A 9 29.62 13.58 -0.70
C ILE A 9 29.72 13.34 -2.21
N LYS A 10 29.16 14.24 -3.03
CA LYS A 10 29.22 14.16 -4.49
C LYS A 10 30.67 14.33 -5.01
N ARG A 11 31.49 15.12 -4.30
CA ARG A 11 32.92 15.32 -4.61
C ARG A 11 33.79 14.16 -4.09
N ALA A 12 33.44 13.59 -2.94
CA ALA A 12 34.16 12.46 -2.35
C ALA A 12 34.01 11.16 -3.18
N CYS A 13 32.79 10.83 -3.64
CA CYS A 13 32.51 9.59 -4.37
C CYS A 13 31.52 9.77 -5.54
N PRO A 14 31.90 10.47 -6.64
CA PRO A 14 30.99 10.75 -7.76
C PRO A 14 30.47 9.50 -8.47
N LYS A 15 31.27 8.43 -8.55
CA LYS A 15 30.88 7.17 -9.20
C LYS A 15 29.73 6.47 -8.50
N ALA A 16 29.75 6.44 -7.17
CA ALA A 16 28.69 5.82 -6.36
C ALA A 16 27.37 6.60 -6.47
N TYR A 17 27.45 7.93 -6.47
CA TYR A 17 26.28 8.80 -6.65
C TYR A 17 25.61 8.58 -8.01
N ILE A 18 26.39 8.54 -9.10
CA ILE A 18 25.87 8.30 -10.46
C ILE A 18 25.22 6.91 -10.54
N LEU A 19 25.89 5.88 -10.03
CA LEU A 19 25.34 4.52 -9.96
C LEU A 19 23.99 4.49 -9.21
N ALA A 20 23.93 5.07 -8.01
CA ALA A 20 22.70 5.11 -7.21
C ALA A 20 21.55 5.83 -7.93
N SER A 21 21.85 6.96 -8.60
CA SER A 21 20.85 7.71 -9.36
C SER A 21 20.31 6.92 -10.56
N ILE A 22 21.16 6.19 -11.29
CA ILE A 22 20.75 5.33 -12.41
C ILE A 22 19.88 4.17 -11.93
N LEU A 23 20.31 3.45 -10.89
CA LEU A 23 19.56 2.32 -10.33
C LEU A 23 18.18 2.75 -9.82
N THR A 24 18.12 3.89 -9.12
CA THR A 24 16.86 4.47 -8.64
C THR A 24 15.94 4.85 -9.81
N GLY A 25 16.50 5.47 -10.85
CA GLY A 25 15.75 5.83 -12.06
C GLY A 25 15.16 4.61 -12.77
N VAL A 26 15.93 3.52 -12.92
CA VAL A 26 15.43 2.26 -13.52
C VAL A 26 14.32 1.65 -12.68
N SER A 27 14.50 1.58 -11.36
CA SER A 27 13.46 1.08 -10.44
C SER A 27 12.15 1.86 -10.57
N GLN A 28 12.23 3.20 -10.63
CA GLN A 28 11.05 4.06 -10.76
C GLN A 28 10.39 3.96 -12.14
N LEU A 29 11.17 3.82 -13.20
CA LEU A 29 10.63 3.62 -14.55
C LEU A 29 9.85 2.31 -14.65
N VAL A 30 10.40 1.21 -14.12
CA VAL A 30 9.69 -0.07 -14.06
C VAL A 30 8.45 0.03 -13.17
N ALA A 31 8.55 0.74 -12.04
CA ALA A 31 7.41 0.98 -11.16
C ALA A 31 6.25 1.70 -11.88
N LEU A 32 6.54 2.73 -12.66
CA LEU A 32 5.51 3.45 -13.43
C LEU A 32 4.85 2.57 -14.49
N ILE A 33 5.61 1.71 -15.16
CA ILE A 33 5.07 0.75 -16.14
C ILE A 33 4.22 -0.32 -15.43
N ALA A 34 4.60 -0.74 -14.22
CA ALA A 34 3.88 -1.73 -13.45
C ALA A 34 2.61 -1.19 -12.77
N ALA A 35 2.54 0.12 -12.47
CA ALA A 35 1.41 0.72 -11.76
C ALA A 35 0.03 0.42 -12.40
N PRO A 36 -0.19 0.61 -13.72
CA PRO A 36 -1.46 0.28 -14.35
C PRO A 36 -1.80 -1.22 -14.25
N ALA A 37 -0.79 -2.08 -14.37
CA ALA A 37 -0.98 -3.52 -14.30
C ALA A 37 -1.46 -3.95 -12.90
N PHE A 38 -0.83 -3.45 -11.83
CA PHE A 38 -1.27 -3.73 -10.46
C PHE A 38 -2.63 -3.11 -10.13
N GLY A 39 -2.93 -1.93 -10.67
CA GLY A 39 -4.26 -1.31 -10.53
C GLY A 39 -5.36 -2.17 -11.13
N PHE A 40 -5.16 -2.63 -12.37
CA PHE A 40 -6.10 -3.53 -13.04
C PHE A 40 -6.19 -4.90 -12.35
N LEU A 41 -5.05 -5.47 -11.93
CA LEU A 41 -5.00 -6.78 -11.29
C LEU A 41 -5.74 -6.78 -9.95
N THR A 42 -5.66 -5.68 -9.20
CA THR A 42 -6.34 -5.54 -7.91
C THR A 42 -7.84 -5.34 -8.04
N ASP A 43 -8.30 -4.61 -9.06
CA ASP A 43 -9.74 -4.50 -9.32
C ASP A 43 -10.36 -5.83 -9.79
N LYS A 44 -9.59 -6.64 -10.52
CA LYS A 44 -10.04 -7.98 -10.95
C LYS A 44 -10.02 -9.01 -9.81
N SER A 45 -9.07 -8.93 -8.88
CA SER A 45 -8.87 -9.90 -7.81
C SER A 45 -9.59 -9.54 -6.50
N ARG A 46 -10.77 -8.90 -6.57
CA ARG A 46 -11.53 -8.36 -5.40
C ARG A 46 -11.72 -9.32 -4.22
N ARG A 47 -11.68 -10.63 -4.44
CA ARG A 47 -11.97 -11.64 -3.41
C ARG A 47 -10.74 -12.08 -2.61
N TYR A 48 -9.52 -11.89 -3.13
CA TYR A 48 -8.30 -12.34 -2.49
C TYR A 48 -7.22 -11.27 -2.66
N ASN A 49 -6.55 -10.89 -1.56
CA ASN A 49 -5.42 -9.93 -1.57
C ASN A 49 -4.17 -10.45 -2.31
N PHE A 50 -4.32 -11.38 -3.27
CA PHE A 50 -3.28 -12.01 -4.04
C PHE A 50 -2.27 -11.04 -4.68
N PRO A 51 -2.68 -9.93 -5.35
CA PRO A 51 -1.70 -9.00 -5.93
C PRO A 51 -0.82 -8.31 -4.87
N LEU A 52 -1.36 -8.08 -3.66
CA LEU A 52 -0.60 -7.56 -2.52
C LEU A 52 0.42 -8.59 -2.02
N LEU A 53 0.02 -9.87 -1.89
CA LEU A 53 0.93 -10.94 -1.49
C LEU A 53 2.05 -11.14 -2.52
N LEU A 54 1.73 -11.11 -3.81
CA LEU A 54 2.73 -11.21 -4.88
C LEU A 54 3.73 -10.04 -4.81
N ALA A 55 3.24 -8.80 -4.66
CA ALA A 55 4.10 -7.63 -4.53
C ALA A 55 5.01 -7.72 -3.29
N ALA A 56 4.49 -8.20 -2.17
CA ALA A 56 5.25 -8.40 -0.94
C ALA A 56 6.32 -9.50 -1.10
N LEU A 57 6.00 -10.63 -1.75
CA LEU A 57 6.95 -11.71 -2.02
C LEU A 57 8.08 -11.25 -2.94
N VAL A 58 7.75 -10.56 -4.04
CA VAL A 58 8.75 -9.96 -4.93
C VAL A 58 9.62 -8.95 -4.17
N GLY A 59 9.03 -8.21 -3.23
CA GLY A 59 9.74 -7.29 -2.33
C GLY A 59 10.73 -7.97 -1.43
N VAL A 60 10.32 -9.02 -0.71
CA VAL A 60 11.22 -9.80 0.16
C VAL A 60 12.41 -10.30 -0.65
N VAL A 61 12.17 -10.93 -1.80
CA VAL A 61 13.23 -11.46 -2.66
C VAL A 61 14.13 -10.33 -3.17
N GLY A 62 13.55 -9.22 -3.66
CA GLY A 62 14.30 -8.09 -4.20
C GLY A 62 15.19 -7.40 -3.17
N TYR A 63 14.64 -7.05 -2.00
CA TYR A 63 15.39 -6.39 -0.93
C TYR A 63 16.42 -7.31 -0.28
N MET A 64 16.09 -8.59 -0.08
CA MET A 64 17.02 -9.56 0.48
C MET A 64 18.16 -9.86 -0.49
N ALA A 65 17.87 -10.03 -1.79
CA ALA A 65 18.88 -10.16 -2.82
C ALA A 65 19.80 -8.94 -2.81
N PHE A 66 19.26 -7.73 -2.89
CA PHE A 66 20.05 -6.49 -2.93
C PHE A 66 20.92 -6.29 -1.67
N GLY A 67 20.40 -6.61 -0.48
CA GLY A 67 21.14 -6.52 0.78
C GLY A 67 22.29 -7.53 0.91
N LEU A 68 22.25 -8.63 0.14
CA LEU A 68 23.30 -9.65 0.10
C LEU A 68 24.38 -9.36 -0.96
N LEU A 69 24.17 -8.42 -1.89
CA LEU A 69 25.19 -8.08 -2.89
C LEU A 69 26.36 -7.32 -2.24
N PRO A 70 27.60 -7.86 -2.27
CA PRO A 70 28.76 -7.19 -1.69
C PRO A 70 29.18 -5.94 -2.47
N ASN A 71 28.95 -5.91 -3.80
CA ASN A 71 29.38 -4.83 -4.69
C ASN A 71 28.36 -4.61 -5.83
N PRO A 72 27.52 -3.56 -5.78
CA PRO A 72 26.56 -3.23 -6.83
C PRO A 72 27.22 -2.52 -8.04
N GLN A 73 28.44 -2.93 -8.43
CA GLN A 73 29.20 -2.29 -9.50
C GLN A 73 28.99 -3.02 -10.83
N PHE A 74 28.31 -2.38 -11.78
CA PHE A 74 28.06 -2.93 -13.12
C PHE A 74 29.25 -2.83 -14.09
N LYS A 75 30.31 -2.09 -13.72
CA LYS A 75 31.46 -1.76 -14.59
C LYS A 75 32.79 -2.38 -14.15
N ALA A 76 32.76 -3.32 -13.21
CA ALA A 76 33.91 -4.14 -12.85
C ALA A 76 34.02 -5.36 -13.79
N PRO A 77 35.18 -6.03 -13.91
CA PRO A 77 35.34 -7.26 -14.70
C PRO A 77 34.37 -8.39 -14.28
N ASP A 78 33.87 -8.34 -13.03
CA ASP A 78 32.89 -9.25 -12.44
C ASP A 78 31.46 -8.66 -12.38
N GLY A 79 31.20 -7.57 -13.12
CA GLY A 79 29.96 -6.80 -13.05
C GLY A 79 28.79 -7.49 -13.75
N ASN A 80 27.88 -8.08 -12.97
CA ASN A 80 26.65 -8.69 -13.49
C ASN A 80 25.53 -7.63 -13.65
N GLY A 81 24.92 -7.55 -14.85
CA GLY A 81 23.74 -6.72 -15.12
C GLY A 81 22.51 -7.08 -14.28
N GLY A 82 22.56 -8.19 -13.53
CA GLY A 82 21.51 -8.62 -12.60
C GLY A 82 21.08 -7.58 -11.56
N VAL A 83 21.92 -6.59 -11.24
CA VAL A 83 21.55 -5.49 -10.32
C VAL A 83 20.34 -4.70 -10.85
N PHE A 84 20.22 -4.52 -12.17
CA PHE A 84 19.07 -3.85 -12.78
C PHE A 84 17.78 -4.67 -12.65
N VAL A 85 17.88 -6.00 -12.74
CA VAL A 85 16.75 -6.91 -12.54
C VAL A 85 16.28 -6.88 -11.09
N ILE A 86 17.23 -6.89 -10.14
CA ILE A 86 16.90 -6.77 -8.71
C ILE A 86 16.23 -5.42 -8.42
N MET A 87 16.74 -4.34 -8.99
CA MET A 87 16.13 -3.00 -8.87
C MET A 87 14.74 -2.92 -9.53
N ALA A 88 14.52 -3.62 -10.64
CA ALA A 88 13.20 -3.75 -11.25
C ALA A 88 12.21 -4.44 -10.30
N PHE A 89 12.61 -5.53 -9.64
CA PHE A 89 11.78 -6.20 -8.63
C PHE A 89 11.48 -5.33 -7.42
N ILE A 90 12.47 -4.56 -6.93
CA ILE A 90 12.26 -3.59 -5.86
C ILE A 90 11.21 -2.54 -6.27
N GLY A 91 11.34 -1.96 -7.46
CA GLY A 91 10.38 -0.99 -7.99
C GLY A 91 8.97 -1.56 -8.12
N ILE A 92 8.84 -2.77 -8.68
CA ILE A 92 7.58 -3.51 -8.82
C ILE A 92 6.92 -3.73 -7.45
N SER A 93 7.70 -4.17 -6.46
CA SER A 93 7.20 -4.39 -5.11
C SER A 93 6.70 -3.11 -4.44
N GLN A 94 7.48 -2.02 -4.52
CA GLN A 94 7.11 -0.73 -3.91
C GLN A 94 5.78 -0.21 -4.47
N ILE A 95 5.66 -0.15 -5.80
CA ILE A 95 4.43 0.35 -6.42
C ILE A 95 3.26 -0.62 -6.23
N GLY A 96 3.53 -1.93 -6.30
CA GLY A 96 2.52 -2.95 -6.09
C GLY A 96 1.92 -2.84 -4.69
N ALA A 97 2.76 -2.70 -3.66
CA ALA A 97 2.32 -2.52 -2.28
C ALA A 97 1.47 -1.25 -2.10
N ILE A 98 1.90 -0.11 -2.67
CA ILE A 98 1.19 1.17 -2.58
C ILE A 98 -0.17 1.12 -3.29
N VAL A 99 -0.21 0.60 -4.51
CA VAL A 99 -1.45 0.54 -5.30
C VAL A 99 -2.43 -0.44 -4.65
N CYS A 100 -1.96 -1.61 -4.23
CA CYS A 100 -2.81 -2.60 -3.58
C CYS A 100 -3.31 -2.11 -2.21
N SER A 101 -2.49 -1.43 -1.40
CA SER A 101 -2.93 -0.91 -0.09
C SER A 101 -4.02 0.15 -0.23
N LEU A 102 -3.88 1.04 -1.21
CA LEU A 102 -4.92 2.03 -1.53
C LEU A 102 -6.22 1.37 -2.02
N ALA A 103 -6.11 0.33 -2.84
CA ALA A 103 -7.28 -0.40 -3.34
C ALA A 103 -8.00 -1.15 -2.22
N VAL A 104 -7.27 -1.82 -1.32
CA VAL A 104 -7.84 -2.48 -0.14
C VAL A 104 -8.54 -1.47 0.77
N LEU A 105 -7.92 -0.32 1.03
CA LEU A 105 -8.53 0.76 1.81
C LEU A 105 -9.81 1.27 1.16
N SER A 106 -9.78 1.54 -0.15
CA SER A 106 -10.95 2.03 -0.90
C SER A 106 -12.10 1.03 -0.87
N ASN A 107 -11.80 -0.26 -1.02
CA ASN A 107 -12.80 -1.33 -0.94
C ASN A 107 -13.38 -1.46 0.47
N GLY A 108 -12.55 -1.35 1.52
CA GLY A 108 -13.01 -1.38 2.91
C GLY A 108 -13.93 -0.21 3.26
N ILE A 109 -13.63 0.99 2.77
CA ILE A 109 -14.51 2.16 2.95
C ILE A 109 -15.86 1.93 2.23
N LEU A 110 -15.81 1.37 1.02
CA LEU A 110 -17.01 1.10 0.24
C LEU A 110 -17.90 0.02 0.90
N SER A 111 -17.32 -1.06 1.44
CA SER A 111 -18.10 -2.10 2.12
C SER A 111 -18.79 -1.56 3.38
N VAL A 112 -18.06 -0.82 4.23
CA VAL A 112 -18.64 -0.19 5.43
C VAL A 112 -19.78 0.77 5.06
N SER A 113 -19.66 1.47 3.94
CA SER A 113 -20.72 2.37 3.46
C SER A 113 -21.99 1.63 3.05
N ILE A 114 -21.86 0.44 2.44
CA ILE A 114 -22.99 -0.41 2.03
C ILE A 114 -23.69 -1.02 3.26
N ASP A 115 -22.92 -1.48 4.25
CA ASP A 115 -23.47 -1.99 5.51
C ASP A 115 -24.27 -0.92 6.26
N ASP A 116 -23.72 0.29 6.41
CA ASP A 116 -24.42 1.42 7.05
C ASP A 116 -25.68 1.84 6.28
N GLU A 117 -25.65 1.79 4.94
CA GLU A 117 -26.82 2.04 4.11
C GLU A 117 -27.94 1.01 4.33
N THR A 118 -27.58 -0.27 4.35
CA THR A 118 -28.53 -1.38 4.52
C THR A 118 -29.16 -1.32 5.90
N LEU A 119 -28.35 -1.10 6.93
CA LEU A 119 -28.83 -0.98 8.32
C LEU A 119 -29.79 0.19 8.48
N ARG A 120 -29.51 1.35 7.86
CA ARG A 120 -30.40 2.50 7.93
C ARG A 120 -31.74 2.27 7.23
N LYS A 121 -31.76 1.60 6.07
CA LYS A 121 -33.01 1.25 5.37
C LYS A 121 -33.90 0.36 6.22
N ILE A 122 -33.31 -0.64 6.89
CA ILE A 122 -34.04 -1.54 7.79
C ILE A 122 -34.64 -0.76 8.98
N TYR A 123 -33.89 0.19 9.56
CA TYR A 123 -34.39 1.05 10.63
C TYR A 123 -35.53 1.99 10.17
N GLU A 124 -35.42 2.59 8.98
CA GLU A 124 -36.45 3.46 8.41
C GLU A 124 -37.73 2.69 8.04
N GLU A 125 -37.63 1.48 7.48
CA GLU A 125 -38.80 0.63 7.19
C GLU A 125 -39.55 0.22 8.47
N GLN A 126 -38.84 -0.02 9.58
CA GLN A 126 -39.47 -0.46 10.84
C GLN A 126 -40.10 0.70 11.63
N HIS A 127 -39.66 1.94 11.45
CA HIS A 127 -40.25 3.13 12.08
C HIS A 127 -41.24 3.90 11.18
N GLY A 128 -41.35 3.55 9.90
CA GLY A 128 -42.28 4.18 8.94
C GLY A 128 -43.73 3.70 8.98
N SER A 129 -44.07 2.69 9.80
CA SER A 129 -45.44 2.10 9.86
C SER A 129 -46.41 2.77 10.85
N GLN A 130 -46.27 4.06 11.13
CA GLN A 130 -47.32 4.85 11.79
C GLN A 130 -47.39 6.28 11.22
N SER A 131 -48.09 6.45 10.09
CA SER A 131 -49.03 7.57 9.91
C SER A 131 -49.83 7.35 8.63
N GLU A 132 -51.13 7.16 8.76
CA GLU A 132 -52.10 7.14 7.66
C GLU A 132 -52.31 8.54 7.06
N GLY A 133 -52.50 8.60 5.74
CA GLY A 133 -53.41 9.54 5.08
C GLY A 133 -52.79 10.68 4.24
N GLY A 134 -53.05 10.67 2.92
CA GLY A 134 -53.12 11.87 2.08
C GLY A 134 -52.24 11.88 0.81
N GLU A 135 -52.87 11.99 -0.36
CA GLU A 135 -52.27 12.20 -1.69
C GLU A 135 -51.37 13.45 -1.79
N SER A 136 -50.10 13.30 -2.19
CA SER A 136 -49.44 14.17 -3.18
C SER A 136 -47.98 13.72 -3.44
N ASP A 137 -47.41 14.31 -4.48
CA ASP A 137 -46.15 14.00 -5.16
C ASP A 137 -44.87 14.40 -4.34
N GLU A 138 -44.70 13.88 -3.12
CA GLU A 138 -43.74 14.44 -2.12
C GLU A 138 -42.57 13.51 -1.75
N THR A 139 -42.55 12.27 -2.22
CA THR A 139 -41.51 11.29 -1.85
C THR A 139 -40.15 11.53 -2.51
N GLN A 140 -40.10 12.30 -3.60
CA GLN A 140 -38.87 12.53 -4.36
C GLN A 140 -37.93 13.57 -3.70
N SER A 141 -38.46 14.52 -2.93
CA SER A 141 -37.69 15.58 -2.26
C SER A 141 -36.97 15.08 -1.01
N LEU A 142 -37.59 14.17 -0.25
CA LEU A 142 -36.96 13.56 0.92
C LEU A 142 -35.84 12.59 0.56
N LEU A 143 -35.98 11.84 -0.55
CA LEU A 143 -34.89 11.00 -1.07
C LEU A 143 -33.69 11.83 -1.50
N ALA A 144 -33.91 12.95 -2.21
CA ALA A 144 -32.82 13.84 -2.60
C ALA A 144 -32.09 14.45 -1.39
N GLY A 145 -32.82 14.89 -0.36
CA GLY A 145 -32.25 15.41 0.89
C GLY A 145 -31.47 14.37 1.71
N SER A 146 -32.01 13.15 1.81
CA SER A 146 -31.37 12.02 2.49
C SER A 146 -30.10 11.56 1.76
N VAL A 147 -30.14 11.47 0.43
CA VAL A 147 -29.00 11.10 -0.41
C VAL A 147 -27.90 12.15 -0.33
N ASN A 148 -28.23 13.45 -0.36
CA ASN A 148 -27.25 14.53 -0.27
C ASN A 148 -26.56 14.59 1.11
N ARG A 149 -27.33 14.46 2.20
CA ARG A 149 -26.78 14.42 3.57
C ARG A 149 -25.92 13.16 3.78
N ARG A 150 -26.26 12.04 3.14
CA ARG A 150 -25.49 10.79 3.16
C ARG A 150 -24.19 10.90 2.35
N LEU A 151 -24.21 11.53 1.17
CA LEU A 151 -23.00 11.77 0.36
C LEU A 151 -22.00 12.66 1.13
N GLN A 152 -22.50 13.64 1.89
CA GLN A 152 -21.66 14.44 2.80
C GLN A 152 -21.04 13.61 3.93
N HIS A 153 -21.81 12.71 4.57
CA HIS A 153 -21.27 11.86 5.64
C HIS A 153 -20.20 10.87 5.12
N LEU A 154 -20.47 10.22 3.98
CA LEU A 154 -19.54 9.27 3.35
C LEU A 154 -18.27 9.96 2.83
N SER A 155 -18.39 11.18 2.28
CA SER A 155 -17.22 11.94 1.82
C SER A 155 -16.33 12.39 2.98
N HIS A 156 -16.91 12.80 4.12
CA HIS A 156 -16.15 13.14 5.32
C HIS A 156 -15.47 11.90 5.94
N LEU A 157 -16.17 10.77 6.04
CA LEU A 157 -15.60 9.51 6.53
C LEU A 157 -14.45 9.01 5.63
N LYS A 158 -14.66 9.04 4.30
CA LYS A 158 -13.65 8.68 3.31
C LYS A 158 -12.43 9.61 3.36
N GLY A 159 -12.64 10.91 3.52
CA GLY A 159 -11.58 11.90 3.69
C GLY A 159 -10.79 11.71 4.97
N SER A 160 -11.46 11.45 6.10
CA SER A 160 -10.82 11.21 7.40
C SER A 160 -9.95 9.94 7.38
N ILE A 161 -10.48 8.82 6.86
CA ILE A 161 -9.75 7.56 6.75
C ILE A 161 -8.54 7.70 5.81
N ALA A 162 -8.71 8.38 4.66
CA ALA A 162 -7.60 8.67 3.76
C ALA A 162 -6.54 9.57 4.41
N GLY A 163 -6.96 10.54 5.23
CA GLY A 163 -6.06 11.39 6.01
C GLY A 163 -5.23 10.60 7.03
N VAL A 164 -5.87 9.70 7.78
CA VAL A 164 -5.19 8.82 8.75
C VAL A 164 -4.22 7.89 8.03
N TYR A 165 -4.61 7.30 6.89
CA TYR A 165 -3.73 6.49 6.05
C TYR A 165 -2.47 7.28 5.63
N SER A 166 -2.64 8.52 5.16
CA SER A 166 -1.53 9.37 4.75
C SER A 166 -0.64 9.80 5.92
N LEU A 167 -1.22 10.07 7.09
CA LEU A 167 -0.49 10.44 8.31
C LEU A 167 0.44 9.31 8.75
N TYR A 168 -0.08 8.09 8.88
CA TYR A 168 0.74 6.93 9.26
C TYR A 168 1.75 6.56 8.18
N GLY A 169 1.42 6.71 6.89
CA GLY A 169 2.37 6.56 5.79
C GLY A 169 3.56 7.54 5.92
N GLY A 170 3.28 8.82 6.16
CA GLY A 170 4.30 9.84 6.37
C GLY A 170 5.14 9.61 7.62
N ALA A 171 4.49 9.31 8.76
CA ALA A 171 5.17 9.00 10.02
C ALA A 171 6.07 7.75 9.87
N GLY A 172 5.61 6.73 9.14
CA GLY A 172 6.37 5.54 8.82
C GLY A 172 7.63 5.87 8.01
N ILE A 173 7.53 6.70 6.97
CA ILE A 173 8.70 7.15 6.18
C ILE A 173 9.71 7.89 7.07
N LEU A 174 9.26 8.79 7.95
CA LEU A 174 10.16 9.53 8.85
C LEU A 174 10.88 8.59 9.83
N LEU A 175 10.15 7.65 10.42
CA LEU A 175 10.72 6.67 11.35
C LEU A 175 11.71 5.74 10.62
N LEU A 176 11.33 5.23 9.45
CA LEU A 176 12.17 4.32 8.66
C LEU A 176 13.43 4.99 8.12
N THR A 177 13.34 6.26 7.70
CA THR A 177 14.53 7.01 7.25
C THR A 177 15.48 7.31 8.41
N LYS A 178 14.95 7.63 9.61
CA LYS A 178 15.76 7.81 10.83
C LYS A 178 16.41 6.51 11.30
N VAL A 179 15.63 5.45 11.46
CA VAL A 179 16.12 4.14 11.91
C VAL A 179 17.06 3.54 10.87
N GLY A 180 16.72 3.62 9.58
CA GLY A 180 17.57 3.15 8.49
C GLY A 180 18.92 3.86 8.46
N GLY A 181 18.95 5.19 8.63
CA GLY A 181 20.19 5.95 8.75
C GLY A 181 21.02 5.56 9.97
N LEU A 182 20.41 5.51 11.16
CA LEU A 182 21.10 5.10 12.39
C LEU A 182 21.66 3.67 12.32
N LEU A 183 20.92 2.76 11.69
CA LEU A 183 21.31 1.36 11.59
C LEU A 183 22.39 1.13 10.51
N PHE A 184 22.37 1.93 9.45
CA PHE A 184 23.45 2.01 8.46
C PHE A 184 24.76 2.45 9.12
N ASP A 185 24.70 3.46 9.99
CA ASP A 185 25.88 4.02 10.66
C ASP A 185 26.50 3.06 11.71
N LYS A 186 25.68 2.21 12.35
CA LYS A 186 26.14 1.34 13.46
C LYS A 186 26.43 -0.12 13.10
N TRP A 187 25.72 -0.72 12.14
CA TRP A 187 25.75 -2.18 11.96
C TRP A 187 26.40 -2.61 10.64
N SER A 188 25.89 -2.15 9.50
CA SER A 188 26.48 -2.40 8.18
C SER A 188 25.76 -1.60 7.09
N SER A 189 26.42 -1.51 5.92
CA SER A 189 25.86 -0.87 4.71
C SER A 189 24.58 -1.54 4.17
N GLY A 190 24.37 -2.84 4.43
CA GLY A 190 23.23 -3.60 3.93
C GLY A 190 21.96 -3.52 4.79
N THR A 191 22.07 -2.98 6.01
CA THR A 191 21.01 -3.05 7.04
C THR A 191 19.68 -2.35 6.66
N PRO A 192 19.69 -1.20 5.96
CA PRO A 192 18.45 -0.58 5.49
C PRO A 192 17.61 -1.49 4.58
N PHE A 193 18.26 -2.34 3.77
CA PHE A 193 17.56 -3.25 2.87
C PHE A 193 16.94 -4.43 3.63
N TYR A 194 17.61 -4.94 4.67
CA TYR A 194 17.04 -5.98 5.53
C TYR A 194 15.81 -5.47 6.30
N ILE A 195 15.79 -4.20 6.72
CA ILE A 195 14.58 -3.59 7.30
C ILE A 195 13.42 -3.64 6.28
N MET A 196 13.66 -3.24 5.03
CA MET A 196 12.62 -3.25 4.00
C MET A 196 12.15 -4.67 3.67
N ALA A 197 13.06 -5.65 3.64
CA ALA A 197 12.72 -7.06 3.49
C ALA A 197 11.86 -7.57 4.66
N LEU A 198 12.17 -7.16 5.91
CA LEU A 198 11.40 -7.51 7.09
C LEU A 198 9.97 -6.94 7.02
N PHE A 199 9.79 -5.67 6.66
CA PHE A 199 8.45 -5.08 6.51
C PHE A 199 7.65 -5.77 5.41
N ASN A 200 8.27 -6.08 4.27
CA ASN A 200 7.59 -6.86 3.22
C ASN A 200 7.25 -8.28 3.67
N GLY A 201 8.12 -8.91 4.48
CA GLY A 201 7.86 -10.23 5.07
C GLY A 201 6.70 -10.20 6.06
N ALA A 202 6.62 -9.17 6.91
CA ALA A 202 5.51 -8.98 7.83
C ALA A 202 4.18 -8.74 7.09
N LEU A 203 4.20 -7.95 6.02
CA LEU A 203 3.04 -7.76 5.14
C LEU A 203 2.60 -9.07 4.49
N LEU A 204 3.55 -9.86 3.98
CA LEU A 204 3.28 -11.16 3.38
C LEU A 204 2.67 -12.13 4.41
N ALA A 205 3.26 -12.24 5.60
CA ALA A 205 2.78 -13.11 6.67
C ALA A 205 1.35 -12.70 7.10
N THR A 206 1.11 -11.42 7.30
CA THR A 206 -0.22 -10.90 7.67
C THR A 206 -1.25 -11.19 6.56
N GLY A 207 -0.87 -11.00 5.29
CA GLY A 207 -1.73 -11.31 4.15
C GLY A 207 -2.08 -12.80 4.07
N ILE A 208 -1.12 -13.68 4.31
CA ILE A 208 -1.33 -15.14 4.36
C ILE A 208 -2.25 -15.51 5.52
N VAL A 209 -2.00 -15.00 6.73
CA VAL A 209 -2.83 -15.26 7.91
C VAL A 209 -4.27 -14.83 7.67
N CYS A 210 -4.50 -13.61 7.18
CA CYS A 210 -5.85 -13.13 6.81
C CYS A 210 -6.49 -14.01 5.72
N GLY A 211 -5.72 -14.44 4.72
CA GLY A 211 -6.19 -15.34 3.66
C GLY A 211 -6.61 -16.71 4.19
N ILE A 212 -5.83 -17.29 5.09
CA ILE A 212 -6.12 -18.58 5.73
C ILE A 212 -7.35 -18.45 6.64
N MET A 213 -7.42 -17.41 7.48
CA MET A 213 -8.58 -17.17 8.35
C MET A 213 -9.86 -17.07 7.52
N ASN A 214 -9.83 -16.34 6.41
CA ASN A 214 -10.99 -16.24 5.50
C ASN A 214 -11.34 -17.56 4.80
N HIS A 215 -10.43 -18.54 4.71
CA HIS A 215 -10.71 -19.88 4.19
C HIS A 215 -11.23 -20.85 5.25
N VAL A 216 -10.86 -20.66 6.52
CA VAL A 216 -11.26 -21.51 7.65
C VAL A 216 -12.62 -21.08 8.22
N THR A 217 -12.86 -19.77 8.38
CA THR A 217 -14.10 -19.21 8.95
C THR A 217 -15.39 -19.47 8.14
N PRO A 218 -15.42 -19.63 6.79
CA PRO A 218 -16.65 -20.01 6.09
C PRO A 218 -17.18 -21.40 6.48
N ARG A 219 -16.42 -22.21 7.21
CA ARG A 219 -16.88 -23.50 7.74
C ARG A 219 -17.59 -23.42 9.11
N MET A 220 -17.50 -22.31 9.85
CA MET A 220 -18.20 -22.18 11.14
C MET A 220 -19.60 -21.53 11.03
N ALA A 221 -19.88 -20.79 9.96
CA ALA A 221 -21.20 -20.19 9.75
C ALA A 221 -22.26 -21.17 9.20
N PHE A 222 -21.88 -22.40 8.86
CA PHE A 222 -22.79 -23.45 8.36
C PHE A 222 -23.02 -24.60 9.35
N ALA A 223 -22.64 -24.41 10.62
CA ALA A 223 -22.74 -25.43 11.67
C ALA A 223 -23.61 -25.01 12.87
N PHE A 224 -24.45 -23.99 12.73
CA PHE A 224 -25.51 -23.63 13.69
C PHE A 224 -26.82 -23.32 12.97
#